data_AF-A0A1F5K4B0-F1
#
_entry.id   AF-A0A1F5K4B0-F1
#
_cell.length_a   1.000
_cell.length_b   1.000
_cell.length_c   1.000
_cell.angle_alpha   90.00
_cell.angle_beta   90.00
_cell.angle_gamma   90.00
#
_symmetry.space_group_name_H-M   'P 1'
#
loop_
_entity.id
_entity.type
_entity.pdbx_description
1 polymer ?
#
loop_
_entity_poly.entity_id
_entity_poly.type
_entity_poly.pdbx_seq_one_letter_code
_entity_poly.pdbx_strand_id
1 'polypeptide(L)' 'MQKKIVTAATIYFVLGLLFALGYAYFYHWPPLSVFSPPFYAVLLSWPFQLPGLVWDYQYYGISGKVL' A
#
# COMPACT_ATOMS: atom_id res chain seq x y z
N MET A 1 -20.61 -20.39 1.64
CA MET A 1 -19.18 -20.07 1.87
C MET A 1 -18.61 -19.10 0.83
N GLN A 2 -18.88 -19.30 -0.47
CA GLN A 2 -18.39 -18.43 -1.55
C GLN A 2 -18.60 -16.93 -1.29
N LYS A 3 -19.80 -16.50 -0.86
CA LYS A 3 -20.07 -15.09 -0.52
C LYS A 3 -19.10 -14.52 0.53
N LYS A 4 -18.76 -15.29 1.58
CA LYS A 4 -17.85 -14.84 2.65
C LYS A 4 -16.42 -14.67 2.14
N ILE A 5 -15.95 -15.57 1.28
CA ILE A 5 -14.60 -15.50 0.68
C ILE A 5 -14.50 -14.27 -0.22
N VAL A 6 -15.50 -14.05 -1.08
CA VAL A 6 -15.56 -12.87 -1.95
C VAL A 6 -15.57 -11.60 -1.10
N THR A 7 -16.43 -11.53 -0.08
CA THR A 7 -16.46 -10.37 0.83
C THR A 7 -15.11 -10.13 1.50
N ALA A 8 -14.45 -11.17 2.02
CA ALA A 8 -13.13 -11.05 2.64
C ALA A 8 -12.06 -10.57 1.63
N ALA A 9 -12.05 -11.11 0.42
CA ALA A 9 -11.14 -10.68 -0.65
C ALA A 9 -11.39 -9.23 -1.06
N THR A 10 -12.65 -8.80 -1.17
CA THR A 10 -12.99 -7.40 -1.46
C THR A 10 -12.50 -6.48 -0.36
N ILE A 11 -12.73 -6.82 0.91
CA ILE A 11 -12.25 -6.02 2.05
C ILE A 11 -10.72 -5.93 2.02
N TYR A 12 -10.03 -7.07 1.84
CA TYR A 12 -8.57 -7.11 1.74
C TYR A 12 -8.05 -6.21 0.61
N PHE A 13 -8.68 -6.27 -0.56
CA PHE A 13 -8.31 -5.45 -1.72
C PHE A 13 -8.53 -3.96 -1.46
N VAL A 14 -9.66 -3.57 -0.86
CA VAL A 14 -9.95 -2.16 -0.55
C VAL A 14 -8.96 -1.60 0.47
N LEU A 15 -8.65 -2.36 1.53
CA LEU A 15 -7.63 -1.97 2.50
C LEU A 15 -6.26 -1.85 1.84
N GLY A 16 -5.89 -2.82 0.99
CA GLY A 16 -4.65 -2.78 0.23
C GLY A 16 -4.56 -1.60 -0.73
N LEU A 17 -5.66 -1.23 -1.38
CA LEU A 17 -5.72 -0.06 -2.27
C LEU A 17 -5.49 1.24 -1.49
N LEU A 18 -6.18 1.43 -0.37
CA LEU A 18 -5.98 2.60 0.50
C LEU A 18 -4.53 2.67 1.01
N PHE A 19 -3.99 1.53 1.44
CA PHE A 19 -2.59 1.43 1.85
C PHE A 19 -1.62 1.79 0.72
N ALA A 20 -1.80 1.22 -0.47
CA ALA A 20 -0.90 1.45 -1.60
C ALA A 20 -0.92 2.91 -2.07
N LEU A 21 -2.07 3.59 -2.03
CA LEU A 21 -2.15 5.02 -2.29
C LEU A 21 -1.39 5.83 -1.24
N GLY A 22 -1.58 5.52 0.04
CA GLY A 22 -0.83 6.16 1.13
C GLY A 22 0.68 5.90 1.05
N TYR A 23 1.07 4.68 0.70
CA TYR A 23 2.44 4.26 0.48
C TYR A 23 3.07 5.05 -0.69
N ALA A 24 2.42 5.06 -1.85
CA ALA A 24 2.87 5.82 -3.02
C ALA A 24 3.00 7.32 -2.72
N TYR A 25 2.07 7.87 -1.93
CA TYR A 25 2.15 9.26 -1.46
C TYR A 25 3.35 9.48 -0.53
N PHE A 26 3.52 8.63 0.48
CA PHE A 26 4.61 8.74 1.46
C PHE A 26 5.99 8.64 0.83
N TYR A 27 6.16 7.77 -0.17
CA TYR A 27 7.43 7.60 -0.90
C TYR A 27 7.55 8.48 -2.15
N HIS A 28 6.68 9.48 -2.31
CA HIS A 28 6.74 10.47 -3.40
C HIS A 28 6.77 9.84 -4.81
N TRP A 29 5.99 8.78 -5.02
CA TRP A 29 5.95 8.12 -6.32
C TRP A 29 5.40 9.07 -7.41
N PRO A 30 5.85 8.95 -8.67
CA PRO A 30 5.28 9.72 -9.78
C PRO A 30 3.77 9.48 -9.90
N PRO A 31 2.92 10.48 -10.22
CA PRO A 31 1.46 10.33 -10.20
C PRO A 31 0.90 9.16 -11.04
N LEU A 32 1.58 8.82 -12.15
CA LEU A 32 1.18 7.72 -13.04
C LEU A 32 1.65 6.33 -12.57
N SER A 33 2.40 6.25 -11.46
CA SER A 33 2.89 5.00 -10.91
C SER A 33 1.77 4.06 -10.46
N VAL A 34 0.55 4.57 -10.24
CA VAL A 34 -0.63 3.76 -9.88
C VAL A 34 -0.97 2.69 -10.93
N PHE A 35 -0.51 2.86 -12.17
CA PHE A 35 -0.69 1.89 -13.25
C PHE A 35 0.51 0.95 -13.42
N SER A 36 1.55 1.09 -12.58
CA SER A 36 2.79 0.33 -12.71
C SER A 36 2.73 -1.02 -11.97
N PRO A 37 3.47 -2.04 -12.43
CA PRO A 37 3.55 -3.33 -11.73
C PRO A 37 3.95 -3.22 -10.23
N PRO A 38 4.89 -2.34 -9.83
CA PRO A 38 5.21 -2.14 -8.42
C PRO A 38 4.03 -1.70 -7.55
N PHE A 39 3.12 -0.88 -8.07
CA PHE A 39 1.96 -0.44 -7.30
C PHE A 39 1.03 -1.60 -6.96
N TYR A 40 0.76 -2.48 -7.93
CA TYR A 40 -0.03 -3.68 -7.69
C TYR A 40 0.67 -4.67 -6.77
N ALA A 41 2.00 -4.74 -6.79
CA ALA A 41 2.76 -5.53 -5.83
C ALA A 41 2.53 -5.03 -4.39
N VAL A 42 2.59 -3.71 -4.15
CA VAL A 42 2.29 -3.12 -2.84
C VAL A 42 0.83 -3.36 -2.44
N LEU A 43 -0.11 -3.13 -3.36
CA LEU A 43 -1.54 -3.32 -3.12
C LEU A 43 -1.87 -4.74 -2.65
N LEU A 44 -1.29 -5.76 -3.29
CA LEU A 44 -1.57 -7.15 -2.98
C LEU A 44 -0.78 -7.67 -1.77
N SER A 45 0.39 -7.08 -1.48
CA SER A 45 1.31 -7.50 -0.41
C SER A 45 1.35 -6.54 0.78
N TRP A 46 0.39 -5.63 0.90
CA TRP A 46 0.37 -4.55 1.90
C TRP A 46 0.65 -4.98 3.35
N PRO A 47 0.21 -6.16 3.86
CA PRO A 47 0.48 -6.54 5.24
C PRO A 47 1.98 -6.73 5.52
N PHE A 48 2.74 -7.12 4.49
CA PHE A 48 4.19 -7.32 4.60
C PHE A 48 4.96 -6.00 4.49
N GLN A 49 4.38 -4.97 3.86
CA GLN A 49 4.98 -3.65 3.70
C GLN A 49 4.78 -2.77 4.95
N LEU A 50 3.73 -3.04 5.73
CA LEU A 50 3.35 -2.26 6.92
C LEU A 50 4.50 -2.03 7.92
N PRO A 51 5.26 -3.06 8.36
CA PRO A 51 6.34 -2.84 9.33
C PRO A 51 7.42 -1.90 8.81
N GLY A 52 7.77 -2.02 7.53
CA GLY A 52 8.72 -1.13 6.87
C GLY A 52 8.22 0.31 6.79
N LEU A 53 6.95 0.51 6.41
CA LEU A 53 6.34 1.83 6.38
C LEU A 53 6.31 2.48 7.77
N VAL A 54 5.99 1.73 8.82
CA VAL A 54 5.97 2.25 10.20
C VAL A 54 7.37 2.67 10.63
N TRP A 55 8.37 1.84 10.36
CA TRP A 55 9.77 2.18 10.65
C TRP A 55 10.21 3.44 9.92
N ASP A 56 9.93 3.52 8.61
CA ASP A 56 10.27 4.69 7.81
C ASP A 56 9.50 5.93 8.27
N TYR A 57 8.24 5.80 8.69
CA TYR A 57 7.49 6.91 9.29
C TYR A 57 8.11 7.39 10.61
N GLN A 58 8.59 6.49 11.45
CA GLN A 58 9.27 6.85 12.70
C GLN A 58 10.60 7.57 12.45
N TYR A 59 11.32 7.17 11.41
CA TYR A 59 12.65 7.70 11.11
C TYR A 59 12.60 8.99 10.27
N TYR A 60 11.78 9.02 9.23
CA TYR A 60 11.68 10.14 8.27
C TYR A 60 10.48 11.05 8.53
N GLY A 61 9.58 10.71 9.46
CA GLY A 61 8.39 11.49 9.75
C GLY A 61 7.45 11.61 8.54
N ILE A 62 6.60 12.63 8.56
CA ILE A 62 5.65 12.91 7.47
C ILE A 62 6.31 13.37 6.16
N SER A 63 7.58 13.81 6.21
CA SER A 63 8.32 14.18 4.99
C SER A 63 8.62 12.98 4.11
N GLY A 64 8.45 11.76 4.63
CA GLY A 64 8.63 10.55 3.86
C GLY A 64 10.09 10.29 3.50
N LYS A 65 10.30 9.12 2.91
CA LYS A 65 11.59 8.74 2.34
C LYS A 65 11.55 9.01 0.84
N VAL A 66 12.57 9.68 0.32
CA VAL A 66 12.78 9.77 -1.13
C VAL A 66 13.42 8.45 -1.57
N LEU A 67 12.76 7.74 -2.49
CA LEU A 67 13.29 6.52 -3.11
C LEU A 67 14.38 6.83 -4.13
#